data_AF-A0A9Q3CQ92-F1
#
_entry.id   AF-A0A9Q3CQ92-F1
#
_cell.length_a   1.000
_cell.length_b   1.000
_cell.length_c   1.000
_cell.angle_alpha   90.00
_cell.angle_beta   90.00
_cell.angle_gamma   90.00
#
_symmetry.space_group_name_H-M   'P 1'
#
loop_
_entity.id
_entity.type
_entity.pdbx_description
1 polymer ?
#
loop_
_entity_poly.entity_id
_entity_poly.type
_entity_poly.pdbx_seq_one_letter_code
_entity_poly.pdbx_strand_id
1 'polypeptide(L)'
;MKAPDSFDGTQAHKLRGFFQSCQLIFHNDPENFFSDRKKVLYSDYFFTGRAGKWIEPYLSNISNEDPSYLLNNWQLFETQLFTLIGDPDKVRKAEQALDNLRMKESGHVSL
;
A
#
# COMPACT_ATOMS: atom_id res chain seq x y z
N MET A 1 10.45 12.84 13.13
CA MET A 1 9.23 12.12 12.69
C MET A 1 9.48 10.62 12.79
N LYS A 2 8.45 9.81 13.05
CA LYS A 2 8.59 8.35 13.02
C LYS A 2 8.65 7.88 11.55
N ALA A 3 9.60 7.00 11.23
CA ALA A 3 9.63 6.33 9.92
C ALA A 3 8.40 5.42 9.74
N PRO A 4 7.98 5.13 8.49
CA PRO A 4 6.95 4.16 8.22
C PRO A 4 7.35 2.77 8.75
N ASP A 5 6.36 2.00 9.18
CA ASP A 5 6.58 0.57 9.45
C ASP A 5 6.73 -0.19 8.12
N SER A 6 7.50 -1.28 8.11
CA SER A 6 7.64 -2.12 6.91
C SER A 6 6.30 -2.67 6.44
N PHE A 7 6.11 -2.74 5.12
CA PHE A 7 4.88 -3.21 4.49
C PHE A 7 5.14 -4.41 3.59
N ASP A 8 4.56 -5.56 3.93
CA ASP A 8 4.77 -6.82 3.20
C ASP A 8 3.73 -7.08 2.09
N GLY A 9 2.66 -6.28 2.05
CA GLY A 9 1.54 -6.45 1.12
C GLY A 9 0.54 -7.55 1.48
N THR A 10 0.53 -8.06 2.72
CA THR A 10 -0.43 -9.10 3.15
C THR A 10 -1.66 -8.51 3.85
N GLN A 11 -1.49 -7.40 4.57
CA GLN A 11 -2.55 -6.78 5.38
C GLN A 11 -3.06 -5.49 4.71
N ALA A 12 -4.11 -5.60 3.90
CA ALA A 12 -4.66 -4.48 3.14
C ALA A 12 -5.02 -3.26 4.01
N HIS A 13 -5.56 -3.49 5.20
CA HIS A 13 -5.93 -2.41 6.13
C HIS A 13 -4.74 -1.54 6.59
N LYS A 14 -3.50 -2.04 6.49
CA LYS A 14 -2.28 -1.28 6.87
C LYS A 14 -1.80 -0.33 5.78
N LEU A 15 -2.24 -0.52 4.53
CA LEU A 15 -1.77 0.27 3.39
C LEU A 15 -2.05 1.78 3.56
N ARG A 16 -3.21 2.14 4.12
CA ARG A 16 -3.57 3.54 4.35
C ARG A 16 -2.64 4.21 5.37
N GLY A 17 -2.38 3.54 6.49
CA GLY A 17 -1.48 4.06 7.53
C GLY A 17 -0.04 4.20 7.05
N PHE A 18 0.40 3.27 6.20
CA PHE A 18 1.70 3.36 5.53
C PHE A 18 1.81 4.63 4.67
N PHE A 19 0.84 4.88 3.78
CA PHE A 19 0.86 6.08 2.94
C PHE A 19 0.74 7.38 3.74
N GLN A 20 -0.09 7.42 4.77
CA GLN A 20 -0.20 8.59 5.65
C GLN A 20 1.15 8.92 6.32
N SER A 21 1.90 7.89 6.74
CA SER A 21 3.24 8.08 7.32
C SER A 21 4.24 8.62 6.29
N CYS A 22 4.21 8.09 5.06
CA CYS A 22 5.05 8.59 3.97
C CYS A 22 4.72 10.06 3.62
N GLN A 23 3.43 10.38 3.45
CA GLN A 23 2.98 11.73 3.11
C GLN A 23 3.39 12.77 4.16
N LEU A 24 3.31 12.43 5.45
CA LEU A 24 3.77 13.31 6.53
C LEU A 24 5.27 13.61 6.43
N ILE A 25 6.07 12.60 6.08
CA ILE A 25 7.52 12.76 5.90
C ILE A 25 7.82 13.66 4.69
N PHE A 26 7.16 13.40 3.56
CA PHE A 26 7.35 14.19 2.34
C PHE A 26 6.95 15.65 2.53
N HIS A 27 5.86 15.88 3.27
CA HIS A 27 5.39 17.23 3.57
C HIS A 27 6.35 18.01 4.47
N ASN A 28 6.98 17.34 5.42
CA ASN A 28 7.91 17.97 6.37
C ASN A 28 9.34 18.13 5.82
N ASP A 29 9.67 17.49 4.69
CA ASP A 29 10.97 17.60 4.04
C ASP A 29 10.83 17.75 2.50
N PRO A 30 10.21 18.85 2.04
CA PRO A 30 9.91 19.04 0.62
C PRO A 30 11.19 19.18 -0.23
N GLU A 31 12.30 19.62 0.36
CA GLU A 31 13.59 19.74 -0.34
C GLU A 31 14.19 18.37 -0.65
N ASN A 32 14.04 17.37 0.24
CA ASN A 32 14.47 16.01 -0.11
C ASN A 32 13.44 15.26 -0.93
N PHE A 33 12.15 15.58 -0.83
CA PHE A 33 11.05 14.88 -1.52
C PHE A 33 10.39 15.70 -2.64
N PHE A 34 11.18 16.52 -3.35
CA PHE A 34 10.68 17.39 -4.43
C PHE A 34 10.14 16.66 -5.66
N SER A 35 10.53 15.40 -5.88
CA SER A 35 10.10 14.61 -7.04
C SER A 35 9.37 13.35 -6.61
N ASP A 36 8.42 12.95 -7.44
CA ASP A 36 7.67 11.72 -7.23
C ASP A 36 8.58 10.49 -7.21
N ARG A 37 9.66 10.50 -8.01
CA ARG A 37 10.65 9.43 -7.97
C ARG A 37 11.29 9.24 -6.60
N LYS A 38 11.65 10.32 -5.92
CA LYS A 38 12.20 10.21 -4.57
C LYS A 38 11.18 9.70 -3.57
N LYS A 39 9.90 10.10 -3.71
CA LYS A 39 8.80 9.59 -2.88
C LYS A 39 8.61 8.09 -3.07
N VAL A 40 8.53 7.63 -4.32
CA VAL A 40 8.34 6.21 -4.64
C VAL A 40 9.52 5.37 -4.14
N LEU A 41 10.76 5.78 -4.43
CA LEU A 41 11.96 5.06 -3.97
C LEU A 41 12.09 5.02 -2.44
N TYR A 42 11.69 6.09 -1.76
CA TYR A 42 11.67 6.09 -0.30
C TYR A 42 10.61 5.15 0.26
N SER A 43 9.39 5.15 -0.30
CA SER A 43 8.34 4.22 0.12
C SER A 43 8.73 2.76 -0.13
N ASP A 44 9.35 2.48 -1.27
CA ASP A 44 9.83 1.16 -1.65
C ASP A 44 10.85 0.57 -0.66
N TYR A 45 11.70 1.40 -0.04
CA TYR A 45 12.65 0.94 0.98
C TYR A 45 12.00 0.19 2.15
N PHE A 46 10.72 0.45 2.42
CA PHE A 46 9.96 -0.21 3.48
C PHE A 46 9.21 -1.46 2.99
N PHE A 47 9.25 -1.76 1.68
CA PHE A 47 8.60 -2.93 1.13
C PHE A 47 9.35 -4.21 1.46
N THR A 48 8.57 -5.21 1.82
CA THR A 48 9.05 -6.56 2.11
C THR A 48 8.11 -7.57 1.44
N GLY A 49 8.43 -8.86 1.52
CA GLY A 49 7.49 -9.93 1.14
C GLY A 49 6.88 -9.76 -0.26
N ARG A 50 5.55 -9.73 -0.32
CA ARG A 50 4.78 -9.64 -1.58
C ARG A 50 4.92 -8.26 -2.24
N ALA A 51 4.92 -7.19 -1.45
CA ALA A 51 5.09 -5.83 -1.97
C ALA A 51 6.48 -5.64 -2.60
N GLY A 52 7.53 -6.13 -1.94
CA GLY A 52 8.90 -6.07 -2.46
C GLY A 52 9.09 -6.89 -3.74
N LYS A 53 8.47 -8.07 -3.85
CA LYS A 53 8.51 -8.85 -5.11
C LYS A 53 7.77 -8.16 -6.26
N TRP A 54 6.74 -7.37 -5.96
CA TRP A 54 5.95 -6.68 -6.98
C TRP A 54 6.70 -5.49 -7.60
N ILE A 55 7.49 -4.77 -6.82
CA ILE A 55 8.21 -3.57 -7.27
C ILE A 55 9.53 -3.91 -8.00
N GLU A 56 10.10 -5.09 -7.75
CA GLU A 56 11.40 -5.55 -8.25
C GLU A 56 11.59 -5.41 -9.79
N PRO A 57 10.59 -5.72 -10.64
CA PRO A 57 10.74 -5.52 -12.09
C PRO A 57 10.90 -4.05 -12.48
N TYR A 58 10.34 -3.12 -11.70
CA TYR A 58 10.47 -1.69 -11.95
C TYR A 58 11.84 -1.17 -11.52
N LEU A 59 12.37 -1.67 -10.41
CA LEU A 59 13.73 -1.35 -9.95
C LEU A 59 14.81 -1.82 -10.93
N SER A 60 14.54 -2.90 -11.67
CA SER A 60 15.46 -3.41 -12.70
C SER A 60 15.69 -2.42 -13.84
N ASN A 61 14.79 -1.46 -14.05
CA ASN A 61 14.95 -0.34 -14.98
C ASN A 61 14.81 0.99 -14.25
N ILE A 62 15.54 1.13 -13.12
CA ILE A 62 15.51 2.34 -12.28
C ILE A 62 15.90 3.60 -13.06
N SER A 63 16.75 3.50 -14.08
CA SER A 63 17.18 4.64 -14.90
C SER A 63 16.14 5.12 -15.92
N ASN A 64 14.96 4.50 -15.99
CA ASN A 64 13.89 4.96 -16.87
C ASN A 64 13.42 6.36 -16.44
N GLU A 65 13.42 7.30 -17.38
CA GLU A 65 13.02 8.71 -17.16
C GLU A 65 11.61 9.02 -17.67
N ASP A 66 10.90 8.04 -18.24
CA ASP A 66 9.53 8.21 -18.72
C ASP A 66 8.62 8.66 -17.55
N PRO A 67 7.93 9.81 -17.65
CA PRO A 67 7.03 10.29 -16.60
C PRO A 67 5.84 9.36 -16.30
N SER A 68 5.49 8.48 -17.25
CA SER A 68 4.47 7.44 -17.07
C SER A 68 5.01 6.17 -16.42
N TYR A 69 6.33 6.08 -16.24
CA TYR A 69 6.94 4.94 -15.54
C TYR A 69 6.56 4.95 -14.06
N LEU A 70 6.28 3.76 -13.50
CA LEU A 70 5.81 3.61 -12.13
C LEU A 70 6.68 4.33 -11.11
N LEU A 71 8.00 4.23 -11.26
CA LEU A 71 8.96 4.85 -10.33
C LEU A 71 8.98 6.38 -10.42
N ASN A 72 8.43 6.99 -11.48
CA ASN A 72 8.47 8.44 -11.69
C ASN A 72 7.14 9.13 -11.38
N ASN A 73 6.12 8.38 -10.96
CA ASN A 73 4.76 8.89 -10.78
C ASN A 73 4.13 8.36 -9.49
N TRP A 74 4.00 9.25 -8.50
CA TRP A 74 3.49 8.88 -7.18
C TRP A 74 2.04 8.42 -7.25
N GLN A 75 1.21 9.11 -8.04
CA GLN A 75 -0.20 8.79 -8.18
C GLN A 75 -0.40 7.41 -8.81
N LEU A 76 0.37 7.08 -9.85
CA LEU A 76 0.34 5.77 -10.51
C LEU A 76 0.79 4.67 -9.55
N PHE A 77 1.86 4.92 -8.78
CA PHE A 77 2.35 4.00 -7.75
C PHE A 77 1.29 3.69 -6.69
N GLU A 78 0.63 4.72 -6.12
CA GLU A 78 -0.46 4.53 -5.16
C GLU A 78 -1.59 3.70 -5.77
N THR A 79 -2.07 4.06 -6.97
CA THR A 79 -3.18 3.36 -7.64
C THR A 79 -2.86 1.88 -7.93
N GLN A 80 -1.66 1.59 -8.42
CA GLN A 80 -1.25 0.23 -8.71
C GLN A 80 -1.11 -0.60 -7.43
N LEU A 81 -0.57 -0.01 -6.36
CA LEU A 81 -0.45 -0.70 -5.08
C LEU A 81 -1.81 -0.98 -4.44
N PHE A 82 -2.76 -0.04 -4.50
CA PHE A 82 -4.14 -0.30 -4.07
C PHE A 82 -4.80 -1.41 -4.89
N THR A 83 -4.49 -1.51 -6.18
CA THR A 83 -5.01 -2.56 -7.06
C THR A 83 -4.39 -3.93 -6.74
N LEU A 84 -3.08 -3.99 -6.49
CA LEU A 84 -2.36 -5.21 -6.12
C LEU A 84 -2.86 -5.82 -4.80
N ILE A 85 -3.02 -4.96 -3.79
CA ILE A 85 -3.36 -5.36 -2.42
C ILE A 85 -4.87 -5.58 -2.26
N GLY A 86 -5.66 -4.87 -3.06
CA GLY A 86 -7.11 -4.77 -2.91
C GLY A 86 -7.48 -3.53 -2.11
N ASP A 87 -8.55 -2.86 -2.56
CA ASP A 87 -9.11 -1.70 -1.88
C ASP A 87 -9.44 -2.07 -0.42
N PRO A 88 -8.76 -1.45 0.58
CA PRO A 88 -8.94 -1.79 1.98
C PRO A 88 -10.39 -1.64 2.44
N ASP A 89 -11.15 -0.72 1.85
CA ASP A 89 -12.57 -0.55 2.18
C ASP A 89 -13.43 -1.69 1.63
N LYS A 90 -13.08 -2.26 0.47
CA LYS A 90 -13.74 -3.46 -0.06
C LYS A 90 -13.37 -4.71 0.73
N VAL A 91 -12.08 -4.85 1.08
CA VAL A 91 -11.59 -5.97 1.90
C VAL A 91 -12.27 -5.95 3.27
N ARG A 92 -12.28 -4.80 3.96
CA ARG A 92 -12.95 -4.64 5.25
C ARG A 92 -14.44 -4.93 5.18
N LYS A 93 -15.13 -4.47 4.13
CA LYS A 93 -16.56 -4.77 3.93
C LYS A 93 -16.80 -6.26 3.72
N ALA A 94 -15.94 -6.95 2.97
CA ALA A 94 -16.04 -8.38 2.75
C ALA A 94 -15.78 -9.18 4.04
N GLU A 95 -14.76 -8.81 4.81
CA GLU A 95 -14.47 -9.40 6.14
C GLU A 95 -15.66 -9.24 7.09
N GLN A 96 -16.21 -8.03 7.20
CA GLN A 96 -17.40 -7.77 8.01
C GLN A 96 -18.62 -8.57 7.56
N ALA A 97 -18.81 -8.74 6.25
CA ALA A 97 -19.90 -9.56 5.72
C ALA A 97 -19.72 -11.04 6.09
N LEU A 98 -18.50 -11.57 6.01
CA LEU A 98 -18.20 -12.96 6.40
C LEU A 98 -18.40 -13.21 7.90
N ASP A 99 -17.94 -12.30 8.77
CA ASP A 99 -18.18 -12.41 10.21
C ASP A 99 -19.67 -12.34 10.55
N ASN A 100 -20.43 -11.45 9.89
CA ASN A 100 -21.88 -11.36 10.06
C ASN A 100 -22.61 -12.63 9.58
N LEU A 101 -22.11 -13.32 8.56
CA LEU A 101 -22.66 -14.60 8.10
C LEU A 101 -22.39 -15.72 9.12
N ARG A 102 -21.17 -15.80 9.66
CA ARG A 102 -20.79 -16.80 10.68
C ARG A 102 -21.59 -16.64 11.97
N MET A 103 -21.88 -15.40 12.40
CA MET A 103 -22.69 -15.15 13.59
C MET A 103 -24.17 -15.53 13.42
N LYS A 104 -24.71 -15.51 12.20
CA LYS A 104 -26.10 -15.92 11.93
C LYS A 104 -26.28 -17.44 11.89
N GLU A 105 -25.28 -18.21 11.46
CA GLU A 105 -25.35 -19.68 11.43
C GLU A 105 -25.31 -20.34 12.81
N SER A 106 -24.83 -19.64 13.85
CA SER A 106 -24.86 -20.13 15.24
C SER A 106 -26.19 -19.89 15.98
N GLY A 107 -27.21 -19.35 15.31
CA GLY A 107 -28.53 -19.11 15.89
C GLY A 107 -29.55 -20.15 15.45
N HIS A 108 -30.01 -20.96 16.41
CA HIS A 108 -31.10 -21.96 16.35
C HIS A 108 -30.72 -23.41 16.02
N VAL A 109 -30.33 -24.14 17.07
CA VAL A 109 -30.86 -25.48 17.29
C VAL A 109 -31.62 -25.44 18.61
N SER A 110 -32.94 -25.28 18.52
CA SER A 110 -33.85 -25.60 19.64
C SER A 110 -34.46 -26.96 19.33
N LEU A 111 -34.08 -27.95 20.15
CA LEU A 111 -34.76 -29.24 20.29
C LEU A 111 -36.17 -29.05 20.84
#